data_AF-A0A8J8GCY2-F1
#
_entry.id   AF-A0A8J8GCY2-F1
#
_cell.length_a   1.000
_cell.length_b   1.000
_cell.length_c   1.000
_cell.angle_alpha   90.00
_cell.angle_beta   90.00
_cell.angle_gamma   90.00
#
_symmetry.space_group_name_H-M   'P 1'
#
loop_
_entity.id
_entity.type
_entity.pdbx_description
1 polymer ?
#
loop_
_entity_poly.entity_id
_entity_poly.type
_entity_poly.pdbx_seq_one_letter_code
_entity_poly.pdbx_strand_id
1 'polypeptide(L)'
;MKKILAFLMGLFVLSGCGGSSYDVEIADVPTFIPEKASKISFKITKGNKPQTGLEVEASFEMEKMDHGTIEIPLKEQQEGVYSGEVTLPMEGDWQALLLISNGTDTEEKLVTFTVNKGEASAAEFPEGVVAIINGDEITTEDLEFYEFINNIQIAMYREADKAKYKGKELEEAMKYWDAQEKAAKNKSTLLTQIIRLRAMALLAEEKGHTASEGEILAKLNETKNMYKTSPVAQQMIKEFGEEKFWAIQEKQHKAIVLVSKVQQDMIDNVKKANPKAESKEINMLAQKKYEELLVSQVSSLDIKINQL
;
A
#
# COMPACT_ATOMS: atom_id res chain seq x y z
N MET A 1 47.27 -80.24 -38.07
CA MET A 1 45.80 -80.13 -38.22
C MET A 1 45.30 -78.90 -37.49
N LYS A 2 44.38 -78.18 -38.13
CA LYS A 2 43.46 -77.13 -37.63
C LYS A 2 44.03 -75.73 -37.31
N LYS A 3 43.77 -74.85 -38.28
CA LYS A 3 43.64 -73.39 -38.22
C LYS A 3 42.55 -73.00 -37.22
N ILE A 4 42.75 -71.93 -36.45
CA ILE A 4 41.67 -71.02 -36.02
C ILE A 4 42.16 -69.59 -36.21
N LEU A 5 41.51 -68.94 -37.16
CA LEU A 5 41.48 -67.51 -37.43
C LEU A 5 40.63 -66.85 -36.34
N ALA A 6 41.13 -65.83 -35.66
CA ALA A 6 40.30 -64.99 -34.80
C ALA A 6 40.63 -63.50 -35.05
N PHE A 7 39.64 -62.88 -35.68
CA PHE A 7 39.47 -61.52 -36.10
C PHE A 7 39.66 -60.54 -34.92
N LEU A 8 40.72 -59.74 -34.94
CA LEU A 8 40.91 -58.64 -33.99
C LEU A 8 40.14 -57.43 -34.53
N MET A 9 38.86 -57.37 -34.15
CA MET A 9 37.96 -56.25 -34.41
C MET A 9 38.42 -55.06 -33.56
N GLY A 10 38.93 -54.02 -34.22
CA GLY A 10 39.30 -52.78 -33.56
C GLY A 10 38.07 -52.11 -32.92
N LEU A 11 38.09 -51.98 -31.60
CA LEU A 11 37.23 -51.05 -30.90
C LEU A 11 37.73 -49.63 -31.18
N PHE A 12 37.05 -48.93 -32.09
CA PHE A 12 37.04 -47.48 -32.06
C PHE A 12 36.30 -47.05 -30.79
N VAL A 13 37.04 -46.59 -29.79
CA VAL A 13 36.46 -45.88 -28.66
C VAL A 13 36.10 -44.49 -29.20
N LEU A 14 34.83 -44.31 -29.57
CA LEU A 14 34.26 -42.98 -29.76
C LEU A 14 34.20 -42.31 -28.38
N SER A 15 35.22 -41.51 -28.07
CA SER A 15 35.16 -40.53 -26.98
C SER A 15 34.14 -39.47 -27.37
N GLY A 16 32.88 -39.68 -27.01
CA GLY A 16 31.84 -38.65 -27.12
C GLY A 16 32.17 -37.47 -26.22
N CYS A 17 32.17 -36.26 -26.80
CA CYS A 17 32.25 -34.97 -26.13
C CYS A 17 31.38 -34.93 -24.87
N GLY A 18 31.99 -34.86 -23.69
CA GLY A 18 31.32 -34.46 -22.46
C GLY A 18 31.20 -32.94 -22.40
N GLY A 19 30.13 -32.38 -22.98
CA GLY A 19 29.71 -31.02 -22.67
C GLY A 19 29.07 -31.03 -21.27
N SER A 20 29.68 -30.35 -20.30
CA SER A 20 29.11 -30.24 -18.96
C SER A 20 27.81 -29.43 -19.02
N SER A 21 26.72 -30.03 -18.54
CA SER A 21 25.42 -29.39 -18.40
C SER A 21 25.42 -28.35 -17.27
N TYR A 22 24.50 -27.39 -17.31
CA TYR A 22 24.23 -26.54 -16.14
C TYR A 22 23.59 -27.35 -15.00
N ASP A 23 23.97 -27.03 -13.77
CA ASP A 23 23.35 -27.51 -12.53
C ASP A 23 22.53 -26.35 -11.94
N VAL A 24 21.28 -26.61 -11.56
CA VAL A 24 20.35 -25.60 -11.05
C VAL A 24 19.83 -26.01 -9.68
N GLU A 25 19.96 -25.11 -8.71
CA GLU A 25 19.41 -25.26 -7.37
C GLU A 25 18.44 -24.09 -7.09
N ILE A 26 17.30 -24.36 -6.47
CA ILE A 26 16.42 -23.29 -6.00
C ILE A 26 17.04 -22.64 -4.75
N ALA A 27 17.20 -21.32 -4.79
CA ALA A 27 17.80 -20.54 -3.71
C ALA A 27 16.73 -19.88 -2.83
N ASP A 28 15.68 -19.32 -3.44
CA ASP A 28 14.52 -18.75 -2.75
C ASP A 28 13.25 -19.39 -3.33
N VAL A 29 12.43 -19.98 -2.47
CA VAL A 29 11.12 -20.54 -2.84
C VAL A 29 10.03 -19.51 -2.56
N PRO A 30 9.14 -19.20 -3.50
CA PRO A 30 8.06 -18.25 -3.27
C PRO A 30 7.05 -18.79 -2.25
N THR A 31 6.39 -17.89 -1.53
CA THR A 31 5.24 -18.23 -0.69
C THR A 31 3.94 -17.76 -1.34
N PHE A 32 2.87 -18.53 -1.17
CA PHE A 32 1.57 -18.15 -1.69
C PHE A 32 0.91 -17.11 -0.80
N ILE A 33 0.71 -15.91 -1.34
CA ILE A 33 -0.14 -14.84 -0.79
C ILE A 33 -1.08 -14.41 -1.93
N PRO A 34 -2.42 -14.39 -1.73
CA PRO A 34 -3.36 -14.04 -2.80
C PRO A 34 -3.00 -12.72 -3.49
N GLU A 35 -2.94 -12.75 -4.82
CA GLU A 35 -2.70 -11.59 -5.70
C GLU A 35 -1.37 -10.86 -5.51
N LYS A 36 -0.43 -11.41 -4.72
CA LYS A 36 0.87 -10.79 -4.45
C LYS A 36 1.99 -11.56 -5.16
N ALA A 37 2.87 -10.82 -5.84
CA ALA A 37 4.09 -11.40 -6.38
C ALA A 37 5.05 -11.76 -5.25
N SER A 38 5.71 -12.91 -5.36
CA SER A 38 6.76 -13.36 -4.45
C SER A 38 8.06 -13.55 -5.22
N LYS A 39 9.18 -13.28 -4.55
CA LYS A 39 10.51 -13.54 -5.11
C LYS A 39 10.72 -15.04 -5.30
N ILE A 40 11.33 -15.39 -6.42
CA ILE A 40 11.91 -16.70 -6.69
C ILE A 40 13.34 -16.53 -7.19
N SER A 41 14.24 -17.42 -6.77
CA SER A 41 15.65 -17.35 -7.15
C SER A 41 16.21 -18.74 -7.46
N PHE A 42 17.06 -18.81 -8.49
CA PHE A 42 17.77 -20.02 -8.88
C PHE A 42 19.26 -19.74 -8.91
N LYS A 43 20.03 -20.67 -8.35
CA LYS A 43 21.48 -20.70 -8.43
C LYS A 43 21.88 -21.60 -9.58
N ILE A 44 22.60 -21.06 -10.55
CA ILE A 44 23.05 -21.75 -11.76
C ILE A 44 24.57 -21.90 -11.72
N THR A 45 25.03 -23.15 -11.81
CA THR A 45 26.46 -23.48 -11.82
C THR A 45 26.80 -24.41 -12.97
N LYS A 46 28.09 -24.48 -13.33
CA LYS A 46 28.63 -25.46 -14.29
C LYS A 46 29.92 -26.01 -13.73
N GLY A 47 29.92 -27.29 -13.33
CA GLY A 47 31.07 -27.90 -12.65
C GLY A 47 31.43 -27.17 -11.35
N ASN A 48 30.43 -26.88 -10.52
CA ASN A 48 30.53 -26.14 -9.25
C ASN A 48 31.02 -24.68 -9.33
N LYS A 49 31.09 -24.09 -10.54
CA LYS A 49 31.38 -22.66 -10.71
C LYS A 49 30.11 -21.88 -11.02
N PRO A 50 29.80 -20.79 -10.29
CA PRO A 50 28.71 -19.87 -10.63
C PRO A 50 28.82 -19.41 -12.10
N GLN A 51 27.68 -19.30 -12.78
CA GLN A 51 27.63 -18.87 -14.18
C GLN A 51 26.93 -17.53 -14.30
N THR A 52 27.62 -16.55 -14.88
CA THR A 52 27.16 -15.15 -14.96
C THR A 52 26.84 -14.75 -16.40
N GLY A 53 26.01 -13.73 -16.59
CA GLY A 53 25.69 -13.18 -17.92
C GLY A 53 24.85 -14.11 -18.79
N LEU A 54 24.08 -15.01 -18.18
CA LEU A 54 23.13 -15.88 -18.89
C LEU A 54 21.80 -15.14 -19.10
N GLU A 55 21.13 -15.46 -20.21
CA GLU A 55 19.72 -15.15 -20.40
C GLU A 55 18.90 -16.32 -19.88
N VAL A 56 18.01 -16.05 -18.91
CA VAL A 56 17.24 -17.10 -18.24
C VAL A 56 15.76 -16.73 -18.25
N GLU A 57 14.95 -17.56 -18.89
CA GLU A 57 13.50 -17.50 -18.83
C GLU A 57 12.97 -18.68 -18.01
N ALA A 58 11.98 -18.42 -17.15
CA ALA A 58 11.38 -19.46 -16.32
C ALA A 58 9.88 -19.57 -16.61
N SER A 59 9.44 -20.79 -16.87
CA SER A 59 8.05 -21.17 -17.12
C SER A 59 7.54 -22.04 -15.97
N PHE A 60 6.49 -21.60 -15.29
CA PHE A 60 5.95 -22.21 -14.08
C PHE A 60 4.61 -22.89 -14.34
N GLU A 61 4.47 -24.12 -13.83
CA GLU A 61 3.22 -24.87 -13.84
C GLU A 61 3.10 -25.74 -12.58
N MET A 62 1.88 -26.10 -12.20
CA MET A 62 1.67 -27.02 -11.08
C MET A 62 1.89 -28.47 -11.52
N GLU A 63 2.51 -29.28 -10.66
CA GLU A 63 2.89 -30.66 -11.01
C GLU A 63 1.67 -31.56 -11.28
N LYS A 64 0.55 -31.30 -10.57
CA LYS A 64 -0.61 -32.22 -10.52
C LYS A 64 -1.91 -31.63 -11.04
N MET A 65 -1.95 -30.33 -11.34
CA MET A 65 -3.18 -29.62 -11.71
C MET A 65 -2.90 -28.63 -12.84
N ASP A 66 -3.74 -28.59 -13.87
CA ASP A 66 -3.59 -27.62 -14.95
C ASP A 66 -4.29 -26.31 -14.59
N HIS A 67 -3.49 -25.29 -14.29
CA HIS A 67 -3.92 -23.92 -14.05
C HIS A 67 -3.31 -22.94 -15.07
N GLY A 68 -2.82 -23.46 -16.19
CA GLY A 68 -2.03 -22.70 -17.16
C GLY A 68 -0.58 -22.49 -16.73
N THR A 69 0.14 -21.73 -17.56
CA THR A 69 1.58 -21.51 -17.46
C THR A 69 1.88 -20.04 -17.16
N ILE A 70 2.85 -19.78 -16.29
CA ILE A 70 3.31 -18.42 -15.95
C ILE A 70 4.75 -18.28 -16.42
N GLU A 71 5.04 -17.28 -17.24
CA GLU A 71 6.39 -17.07 -17.78
C GLU A 71 6.96 -15.74 -17.25
N ILE A 72 8.18 -15.78 -16.72
CA ILE A 72 8.91 -14.59 -16.31
C ILE A 72 10.39 -14.65 -16.72
N PRO A 73 10.99 -13.53 -17.16
CA PRO A 73 12.43 -13.44 -17.30
C PRO A 73 13.09 -13.32 -15.91
N LEU A 74 14.21 -14.00 -15.72
CA LEU A 74 15.02 -13.90 -14.51
C LEU A 74 16.23 -13.00 -14.75
N LYS A 75 16.55 -12.15 -13.77
CA LYS A 75 17.72 -11.26 -13.82
C LYS A 75 18.77 -11.71 -12.83
N GLU A 76 20.03 -11.71 -13.25
CA GLU A 76 21.15 -11.95 -12.37
C GLU A 76 21.20 -10.89 -11.25
N GLN A 77 21.14 -11.31 -10.00
CA GLN A 77 21.21 -10.44 -8.81
C GLN A 77 22.60 -10.45 -8.18
N GLN A 78 23.23 -11.62 -8.19
CA GLN A 78 24.56 -11.90 -7.66
C GLN A 78 25.18 -13.00 -8.51
N GLU A 79 26.49 -13.24 -8.36
CA GLU A 79 27.24 -14.19 -9.18
C GLU A 79 26.55 -15.57 -9.22
N GLY A 80 25.98 -15.91 -10.38
CA GLY A 80 25.28 -17.19 -10.60
C GLY A 80 23.89 -17.31 -9.95
N VAL A 81 23.31 -16.24 -9.41
CA VAL A 81 21.96 -16.23 -8.83
C VAL A 81 21.03 -15.37 -9.69
N TYR A 82 20.01 -15.99 -10.26
CA TYR A 82 19.03 -15.38 -11.14
C TYR A 82 17.67 -15.35 -10.46
N SER A 83 17.06 -14.17 -10.37
CA SER A 83 15.80 -13.96 -9.63
C SER A 83 14.78 -13.19 -10.43
N GLY A 84 13.51 -13.40 -10.07
CA GLY A 84 12.36 -12.65 -10.57
C GLY A 84 11.23 -12.63 -9.54
N GLU A 85 10.17 -11.90 -9.86
CA GLU A 85 8.94 -11.88 -9.07
C GLU A 85 7.85 -12.63 -9.82
N VAL A 86 7.18 -13.56 -9.14
CA VAL A 86 6.13 -14.40 -9.71
C VAL A 86 4.87 -14.36 -8.84
N THR A 87 3.71 -14.18 -9.46
CA THR A 87 2.41 -14.24 -8.78
C THR A 87 1.82 -15.63 -8.98
N LEU A 88 2.00 -16.51 -7.99
CA LEU A 88 1.44 -17.87 -8.03
C LEU A 88 0.00 -17.88 -7.48
N PRO A 89 -0.96 -18.48 -8.18
CA PRO A 89 -2.38 -18.42 -7.82
C PRO A 89 -2.73 -19.26 -6.58
N MET A 90 -1.86 -20.18 -6.16
CA MET A 90 -2.11 -21.07 -5.02
C MET A 90 -0.85 -21.73 -4.45
N GLU A 91 -0.95 -22.22 -3.22
CA GLU A 91 0.00 -23.13 -2.57
C GLU A 91 -0.04 -24.54 -3.21
N GLY A 92 1.03 -25.31 -3.07
CA GLY A 92 1.13 -26.68 -3.57
C GLY A 92 2.47 -27.00 -4.22
N ASP A 93 2.51 -28.14 -4.93
CA ASP A 93 3.70 -28.58 -5.67
C ASP A 93 3.74 -27.94 -7.06
N TRP A 94 4.87 -27.30 -7.36
CA TRP A 94 5.14 -26.57 -8.59
C TRP A 94 6.40 -27.10 -9.26
N GLN A 95 6.48 -26.87 -10.57
CA GLN A 95 7.70 -27.05 -11.35
C GLN A 95 8.00 -25.81 -12.17
N ALA A 96 9.29 -25.52 -12.32
CA ALA A 96 9.82 -24.48 -13.18
C ALA A 96 10.67 -25.12 -14.28
N LEU A 97 10.30 -24.89 -15.53
CA LEU A 97 11.16 -25.15 -16.68
C LEU A 97 11.99 -23.88 -16.95
N LEU A 98 13.28 -23.94 -16.70
CA LEU A 98 14.23 -22.89 -17.02
C LEU A 98 14.81 -23.10 -18.41
N LEU A 99 14.71 -22.08 -19.25
CA LEU A 99 15.42 -21.97 -20.51
C LEU A 99 16.66 -21.09 -20.29
N ILE A 100 17.84 -21.70 -20.32
CA ILE A 100 19.12 -21.06 -19.97
C ILE A 100 19.95 -20.91 -21.24
N SER A 101 20.22 -19.67 -21.64
CA SER A 101 20.99 -19.32 -22.83
C SER A 101 22.27 -18.56 -22.47
N ASN A 102 23.37 -18.87 -23.15
CA ASN A 102 24.60 -18.08 -23.12
C ASN A 102 24.82 -17.28 -24.42
N GLY A 103 23.78 -17.19 -25.26
CA GLY A 103 23.81 -16.54 -26.58
C GLY A 103 24.24 -17.44 -27.74
N THR A 104 24.87 -18.58 -27.49
CA THR A 104 25.23 -19.57 -28.54
C THR A 104 24.52 -20.90 -28.38
N ASP A 105 24.34 -21.34 -27.14
CA ASP A 105 23.68 -22.58 -26.77
C ASP A 105 22.56 -22.31 -25.78
N THR A 106 21.49 -23.09 -25.90
CA THR A 106 20.34 -23.07 -24.98
C THR A 106 20.17 -24.45 -24.35
N GLU A 107 19.99 -24.47 -23.03
CA GLU A 107 19.74 -25.69 -22.26
C GLU A 107 18.47 -25.53 -21.42
N GLU A 108 17.68 -26.61 -21.32
CA GLU A 108 16.48 -26.66 -20.50
C GLU A 108 16.76 -27.37 -19.17
N LYS A 109 16.22 -26.83 -18.07
CA LYS A 109 16.31 -27.42 -16.73
C LYS A 109 14.96 -27.40 -16.04
N LEU A 110 14.49 -28.56 -15.62
CA LEU A 110 13.30 -28.69 -14.80
C LEU A 110 13.68 -28.72 -13.32
N VAL A 111 13.07 -27.86 -12.52
CA VAL A 111 13.24 -27.82 -11.05
C VAL A 111 11.87 -27.90 -10.40
N THR A 112 11.71 -28.78 -9.42
CA THR A 112 10.47 -28.91 -8.64
C THR A 112 10.61 -28.28 -7.27
N PHE A 113 9.53 -27.71 -6.75
CA PHE A 113 9.49 -27.07 -5.43
C PHE A 113 8.07 -27.03 -4.88
N THR A 114 7.95 -26.93 -3.56
CA THR A 114 6.65 -26.80 -2.88
C THR A 114 6.48 -25.37 -2.38
N VAL A 115 5.40 -24.72 -2.83
CA VAL A 115 4.96 -23.41 -2.38
C VAL A 115 4.06 -23.59 -1.18
N ASN A 116 4.51 -23.10 -0.03
CA ASN A 116 3.68 -23.10 1.17
C ASN A 116 2.84 -21.83 1.23
N LYS A 117 1.71 -21.91 1.92
CA LYS A 117 0.96 -20.73 2.32
C LYS A 117 1.88 -19.78 3.08
N GLY A 118 2.08 -18.59 2.54
CA GLY A 118 2.68 -17.52 3.31
C GLY A 118 1.66 -17.01 4.32
N GLU A 119 2.10 -16.70 5.53
CA GLU A 119 1.44 -15.62 6.25
C GLU A 119 1.71 -14.37 5.42
N ALA A 120 0.67 -13.62 5.05
CA ALA A 120 0.89 -12.28 4.51
C ALA A 120 1.79 -11.58 5.52
N SER A 121 3.05 -11.31 5.17
CA SER A 121 3.93 -10.60 6.10
C SER A 121 3.16 -9.34 6.47
N ALA A 122 2.76 -9.22 7.73
CA ALA A 122 2.34 -7.95 8.27
C ALA A 122 3.41 -6.98 7.77
N ALA A 123 3.01 -5.91 7.07
CA ALA A 123 3.99 -4.88 6.75
C ALA A 123 4.74 -4.61 8.06
N GLU A 124 6.07 -4.74 8.08
CA GLU A 124 6.82 -4.46 9.30
C GLU A 124 6.62 -2.97 9.55
N PHE A 125 5.67 -2.66 10.43
CA PHE A 125 5.39 -1.29 10.82
C PHE A 125 6.47 -0.88 11.81
N PRO A 126 7.13 0.27 11.59
CA PRO A 126 7.96 0.86 12.62
C PRO A 126 7.16 1.05 13.91
N GLU A 127 7.84 1.06 15.06
CA GLU A 127 7.20 1.25 16.35
C GLU A 127 6.36 2.54 16.36
N GLY A 128 5.11 2.44 16.80
CA GLY A 128 4.18 3.57 16.84
C GLY A 128 3.47 3.89 15.51
N VAL A 129 3.82 3.22 14.40
CA VAL A 129 3.13 3.37 13.11
C VAL A 129 1.88 2.48 13.05
N VAL A 130 0.76 3.10 12.69
CA VAL A 130 -0.57 2.45 12.63
C VAL A 130 -1.05 2.23 11.20
N ALA A 131 -0.55 3.00 10.23
CA ALA A 131 -0.78 2.78 8.81
C ALA A 131 0.29 3.47 7.96
N ILE A 132 0.41 3.07 6.70
CA ILE A 132 1.29 3.67 5.70
C ILE A 132 0.45 3.91 4.43
N ILE A 133 0.53 5.12 3.84
CA ILE A 133 -0.12 5.48 2.57
C ILE A 133 0.98 5.89 1.58
N ASN A 134 1.19 5.13 0.51
CA ASN A 134 2.24 5.41 -0.48
C ASN A 134 3.65 5.64 0.12
N GLY A 135 3.94 4.98 1.25
CA GLY A 135 5.20 5.15 1.99
C GLY A 135 5.15 6.21 3.10
N ASP A 136 4.12 7.06 3.16
CA ASP A 136 3.93 8.03 4.24
C ASP A 136 3.27 7.41 5.46
N GLU A 137 3.90 7.54 6.62
CA GLU A 137 3.45 6.95 7.87
C GLU A 137 2.30 7.75 8.51
N ILE A 138 1.34 7.01 9.08
CA ILE A 138 0.39 7.50 10.07
C ILE A 138 0.77 6.88 11.40
N THR A 139 0.99 7.71 12.41
CA THR A 139 1.46 7.27 13.73
C THR A 139 0.35 7.28 14.77
N THR A 140 0.64 6.72 15.95
CA THR A 140 -0.24 6.81 17.12
C THR A 140 -0.44 8.25 17.55
N GLU A 141 0.59 9.10 17.43
CA GLU A 141 0.49 10.53 17.74
C GLU A 141 -0.48 11.25 16.80
N ASP A 142 -0.56 10.85 15.52
CA ASP A 142 -1.57 11.36 14.60
C ASP A 142 -2.99 11.02 15.10
N LEU A 143 -3.22 9.79 15.55
CA LEU A 143 -4.52 9.37 16.10
C LEU A 143 -4.88 10.17 17.36
N GLU A 144 -3.94 10.32 18.29
CA GLU A 144 -4.14 11.07 19.53
C GLU A 144 -4.46 12.54 19.25
N PHE A 145 -3.79 13.14 18.27
CA PHE A 145 -4.09 14.51 17.87
C PHE A 145 -5.48 14.64 17.23
N TYR A 146 -5.88 13.67 16.38
CA TYR A 146 -7.23 13.65 15.82
C TYR A 146 -8.31 13.41 16.88
N GLU A 147 -8.05 12.58 17.90
CA GLU A 147 -8.94 12.44 19.05
C GLU A 147 -9.05 13.79 19.79
N PHE A 148 -7.92 14.47 20.00
CA PHE A 148 -7.88 15.75 20.70
C PHE A 148 -8.70 16.84 20.01
N ILE A 149 -8.56 17.02 18.70
CA ILE A 149 -9.35 18.02 17.95
C ILE A 149 -10.85 17.70 17.97
N ASN A 150 -11.21 16.41 17.91
CA ASN A 150 -12.61 15.96 18.02
C ASN A 150 -13.17 16.28 19.41
N ASN A 151 -12.37 16.06 20.47
CA ASN A 151 -12.75 16.40 21.83
C ASN A 151 -12.88 17.91 22.06
N ILE A 152 -12.03 18.74 21.44
CA ILE A 152 -12.23 20.21 21.46
C ILE A 152 -13.59 20.56 20.86
N GLN A 153 -13.91 20.03 19.68
CA GLN A 153 -15.17 20.33 19.01
C GLN A 153 -16.37 19.88 19.86
N ILE A 154 -16.32 18.69 20.46
CA ILE A 154 -17.35 18.20 21.38
C ILE A 154 -17.48 19.11 22.61
N ALA A 155 -16.36 19.57 23.19
CA ALA A 155 -16.37 20.47 24.33
C ALA A 155 -17.01 21.83 23.99
N MET A 156 -16.72 22.38 22.81
CA MET A 156 -17.35 23.60 22.31
C MET A 156 -18.85 23.45 22.14
N TYR A 157 -19.32 22.34 21.57
CA TYR A 157 -20.76 22.11 21.43
C TYR A 157 -21.44 21.88 22.78
N ARG A 158 -20.79 21.14 23.71
CA ARG A 158 -21.26 20.99 25.09
C ARG A 158 -21.40 22.35 25.78
N GLU A 159 -20.44 23.25 25.61
CA GLU A 159 -20.48 24.60 26.16
C GLU A 159 -21.67 25.40 25.61
N ALA A 160 -21.86 25.37 24.29
CA ALA A 160 -22.98 26.04 23.63
C ALA A 160 -24.35 25.49 24.10
N ASP A 161 -24.49 24.17 24.21
CA ASP A 161 -25.72 23.53 24.68
C ASP A 161 -26.00 23.80 26.16
N LYS A 162 -24.98 23.88 27.01
CA LYS A 162 -25.13 24.30 28.43
C LYS A 162 -25.65 25.73 28.57
N ALA A 163 -25.25 26.62 27.66
CA ALA A 163 -25.75 27.98 27.60
C ALA A 163 -27.22 28.03 27.14
N LYS A 164 -27.59 27.16 26.19
CA LYS A 164 -28.90 27.17 25.52
C LYS A 164 -29.99 26.39 26.27
N TYR A 165 -29.72 25.16 26.69
CA TYR A 165 -30.71 24.23 27.26
C TYR A 165 -30.69 24.22 28.79
N LYS A 166 -31.80 23.77 29.40
CA LYS A 166 -31.97 23.61 30.85
C LYS A 166 -32.79 22.35 31.15
N GLY A 167 -32.75 21.89 32.41
CA GLY A 167 -33.54 20.75 32.88
C GLY A 167 -33.33 19.49 32.05
N LYS A 168 -34.42 18.80 31.69
CA LYS A 168 -34.37 17.52 30.97
C LYS A 168 -33.70 17.61 29.59
N GLU A 169 -33.92 18.69 28.85
CA GLU A 169 -33.28 18.89 27.54
C GLU A 169 -31.76 18.99 27.66
N LEU A 170 -31.27 19.66 28.71
CA LEU A 170 -29.84 19.72 29.00
C LEU A 170 -29.29 18.34 29.37
N GLU A 171 -30.00 17.57 30.18
CA GLU A 171 -29.57 16.22 30.55
C GLU A 171 -29.46 15.29 29.33
N GLU A 172 -30.43 15.36 28.40
CA GLU A 172 -30.41 14.59 27.16
C GLU A 172 -29.26 15.02 26.24
N ALA A 173 -29.02 16.33 26.08
CA ALA A 173 -27.90 16.85 25.32
C ALA A 173 -26.55 16.39 25.91
N MET A 174 -26.39 16.44 27.24
CA MET A 174 -25.15 15.99 27.88
C MET A 174 -24.91 14.49 27.67
N LYS A 175 -25.95 13.64 27.79
CA LYS A 175 -25.86 12.21 27.48
C LYS A 175 -25.45 11.95 26.03
N TYR A 176 -25.98 12.72 25.09
CA TYR A 176 -25.59 12.62 23.68
C TYR A 176 -24.09 12.91 23.52
N TRP A 177 -23.60 14.01 24.11
CA TRP A 177 -22.18 14.36 24.01
C TRP A 177 -21.26 13.37 24.74
N ASP A 178 -21.71 12.76 25.85
CA ASP A 178 -20.98 11.66 26.51
C ASP A 178 -20.80 10.44 25.59
N ALA A 179 -21.81 10.15 24.77
CA ALA A 179 -21.71 9.10 23.76
C ALA A 179 -20.76 9.51 22.62
N GLN A 180 -20.82 10.76 22.15
CA GLN A 180 -19.91 11.26 21.11
C GLN A 180 -18.45 11.27 21.56
N GLU A 181 -18.16 11.66 22.81
CA GLU A 181 -16.81 11.64 23.37
C GLU A 181 -16.24 10.22 23.46
N LYS A 182 -17.09 9.21 23.75
CA LYS A 182 -16.67 7.80 23.69
C LYS A 182 -16.41 7.34 22.25
N ALA A 183 -17.27 7.74 21.32
CA ALA A 183 -17.13 7.37 19.91
C ALA A 183 -15.90 8.01 19.27
N ALA A 184 -15.52 9.23 19.69
CA ALA A 184 -14.34 9.95 19.21
C ALA A 184 -13.02 9.21 19.46
N LYS A 185 -12.98 8.26 20.40
CA LYS A 185 -11.80 7.43 20.71
C LYS A 185 -11.64 6.22 19.81
N ASN A 186 -12.59 5.97 18.91
CA ASN A 186 -12.53 4.81 18.04
C ASN A 186 -11.38 4.99 17.03
N LYS A 187 -10.28 4.26 17.25
CA LYS A 187 -9.07 4.34 16.42
C LYS A 187 -9.33 4.11 14.94
N SER A 188 -10.21 3.17 14.57
CA SER A 188 -10.55 2.89 13.18
C SER A 188 -11.25 4.09 12.51
N THR A 189 -12.10 4.80 13.27
CA THR A 189 -12.76 6.02 12.79
C THR A 189 -11.75 7.15 12.62
N LEU A 190 -10.86 7.36 13.60
CA LEU A 190 -9.79 8.35 13.53
C LEU A 190 -8.85 8.08 12.33
N LEU A 191 -8.42 6.82 12.17
CA LEU A 191 -7.58 6.42 11.05
C LEU A 191 -8.31 6.67 9.72
N THR A 192 -9.60 6.34 9.63
CA THR A 192 -10.40 6.61 8.43
C THR A 192 -10.45 8.11 8.11
N GLN A 193 -10.60 8.98 9.11
CA GLN A 193 -10.57 10.43 8.90
C GLN A 193 -9.21 10.90 8.33
N ILE A 194 -8.11 10.39 8.87
CA ILE A 194 -6.76 10.72 8.41
C ILE A 194 -6.55 10.23 6.97
N ILE A 195 -6.87 8.98 6.67
CA ILE A 195 -6.74 8.39 5.33
C ILE A 195 -7.54 9.21 4.32
N ARG A 196 -8.80 9.54 4.62
CA ARG A 196 -9.66 10.33 3.71
C ARG A 196 -9.07 11.72 3.42
N LEU A 197 -8.54 12.40 4.44
CA LEU A 197 -7.91 13.72 4.26
C LEU A 197 -6.65 13.61 3.39
N ARG A 198 -5.75 12.68 3.73
CA ARG A 198 -4.47 12.51 3.03
C ARG A 198 -4.67 12.05 1.59
N ALA A 199 -5.57 11.09 1.35
CA ALA A 199 -5.88 10.59 0.01
C ALA A 199 -6.35 11.71 -0.92
N MET A 200 -7.26 12.58 -0.45
CA MET A 200 -7.77 13.67 -1.26
C MET A 200 -6.77 14.82 -1.41
N ALA A 201 -5.89 15.03 -0.44
CA ALA A 201 -4.78 15.98 -0.58
C ALA A 201 -3.77 15.50 -1.65
N LEU A 202 -3.42 14.21 -1.65
CA LEU A 202 -2.58 13.59 -2.68
C LEU A 202 -3.22 13.74 -4.07
N LEU A 203 -4.51 13.46 -4.19
CA LEU A 203 -5.23 13.66 -5.45
C LEU A 203 -5.21 15.12 -5.93
N ALA A 204 -5.27 16.08 -5.00
CA ALA A 204 -5.16 17.48 -5.35
C ALA A 204 -3.78 17.77 -5.97
N GLU A 205 -2.71 17.27 -5.34
CA GLU A 205 -1.34 17.43 -5.82
C GLU A 205 -1.13 16.72 -7.17
N GLU A 206 -1.67 15.52 -7.37
CA GLU A 206 -1.67 14.80 -8.65
C GLU A 206 -2.37 15.59 -9.77
N LYS A 207 -3.41 16.35 -9.43
CA LYS A 207 -4.12 17.26 -10.36
C LYS A 207 -3.38 18.59 -10.58
N GLY A 208 -2.21 18.78 -9.96
CA GLY A 208 -1.40 19.99 -10.07
C GLY A 208 -1.85 21.13 -9.16
N HIS A 209 -2.74 20.88 -8.19
CA HIS A 209 -3.05 21.88 -7.17
C HIS A 209 -1.89 22.05 -6.20
N THR A 210 -1.74 23.27 -5.71
CA THR A 210 -0.79 23.62 -4.65
C THR A 210 -1.51 24.42 -3.57
N ALA A 211 -0.99 24.36 -2.34
CA ALA A 211 -1.45 25.19 -1.23
C ALA A 211 -0.37 26.25 -0.95
N SER A 212 -0.70 27.51 -1.20
CA SER A 212 0.18 28.63 -0.86
C SER A 212 0.19 28.90 0.64
N GLU A 213 1.28 29.47 1.16
CA GLU A 213 1.37 29.88 2.57
C GLU A 213 0.22 30.81 2.98
N GLY A 214 -0.19 31.72 2.09
CA GLY A 214 -1.30 32.63 2.35
C GLY A 214 -2.65 31.90 2.53
N GLU A 215 -2.93 30.88 1.72
CA GLU A 215 -4.15 30.06 1.86
C GLU A 215 -4.14 29.23 3.13
N ILE A 216 -2.98 28.64 3.47
CA ILE A 216 -2.80 27.86 4.70
C ILE A 216 -3.04 28.75 5.93
N LEU A 217 -2.40 29.93 5.96
CA LEU A 217 -2.57 30.90 7.05
C LEU A 217 -4.01 31.41 7.15
N ALA A 218 -4.68 31.68 6.03
CA ALA A 218 -6.08 32.08 6.04
C ALA A 218 -6.95 31.01 6.70
N LYS A 219 -6.80 29.75 6.30
CA LYS A 219 -7.57 28.64 6.87
C LYS A 219 -7.25 28.40 8.34
N LEU A 220 -5.98 28.49 8.72
CA LEU A 220 -5.53 28.37 10.10
C LEU A 220 -6.11 29.48 10.98
N ASN A 221 -6.20 30.71 10.46
CA ASN A 221 -6.78 31.84 11.17
C ASN A 221 -8.30 31.71 11.37
N GLU A 222 -9.03 31.10 10.43
CA GLU A 222 -10.44 30.73 10.64
C GLU A 222 -10.58 29.79 11.85
N THR A 223 -9.75 28.75 11.91
CA THR A 223 -9.73 27.80 13.03
C THR A 223 -9.36 28.48 14.35
N LYS A 224 -8.32 29.34 14.35
CA LYS A 224 -7.96 30.16 15.52
C LYS A 224 -9.11 31.01 16.01
N ASN A 225 -9.83 31.67 15.10
CA ASN A 225 -10.95 32.53 15.45
C ASN A 225 -12.13 31.72 16.00
N MET A 226 -12.37 30.52 15.46
CA MET A 226 -13.37 29.59 15.99
C MET A 226 -13.07 29.18 17.43
N TYR A 227 -11.82 28.83 17.75
CA TYR A 227 -11.46 28.44 19.12
C TYR A 227 -11.44 29.62 20.10
N LYS A 228 -11.16 30.84 19.64
CA LYS A 228 -11.23 32.05 20.49
C LYS A 228 -12.63 32.32 21.05
N THR A 229 -13.69 31.82 20.41
CA THR A 229 -15.05 32.02 20.90
C THR A 229 -15.44 31.05 22.03
N SER A 230 -14.56 30.10 22.39
CA SER A 230 -14.83 29.08 23.39
C SER A 230 -13.74 29.02 24.47
N PRO A 231 -14.03 29.48 25.70
CA PRO A 231 -13.12 29.37 26.84
C PRO A 231 -12.62 27.94 27.09
N VAL A 232 -13.50 26.93 26.95
CA VAL A 232 -13.09 25.52 27.13
C VAL A 232 -12.08 25.07 26.06
N ALA A 233 -12.27 25.46 24.80
CA ALA A 233 -11.32 25.15 23.73
C ALA A 233 -9.96 25.78 23.98
N GLN A 234 -9.92 27.06 24.38
CA GLN A 234 -8.67 27.75 24.70
C GLN A 234 -7.92 27.07 25.85
N GLN A 235 -8.63 26.65 26.89
CA GLN A 235 -8.03 25.94 28.02
C GLN A 235 -7.45 24.59 27.60
N MET A 236 -8.18 23.80 26.81
CA MET A 236 -7.69 22.51 26.31
C MET A 236 -6.43 22.68 25.45
N ILE A 237 -6.42 23.66 24.53
CA ILE A 237 -5.25 23.95 23.67
C ILE A 237 -4.04 24.34 24.52
N LYS A 238 -4.25 25.15 25.56
CA LYS A 238 -3.18 25.54 26.50
C LYS A 238 -2.61 24.32 27.24
N GLU A 239 -3.47 23.42 27.71
CA GLU A 239 -3.06 22.19 28.42
C GLU A 239 -2.31 21.21 27.51
N PHE A 240 -2.69 21.12 26.24
CA PHE A 240 -1.99 20.32 25.23
C PHE A 240 -0.59 20.87 24.89
N GLY A 241 -0.40 22.18 25.08
CA GLY A 241 0.78 22.91 24.65
C GLY A 241 0.49 23.67 23.36
N GLU A 242 0.23 24.98 23.51
CA GLU A 242 -0.28 25.83 22.43
C GLU A 242 0.63 25.87 21.19
N GLU A 243 1.95 25.99 21.37
CA GLU A 243 2.91 26.00 20.26
C GLU A 243 2.91 24.67 19.50
N LYS A 244 2.95 23.55 20.23
CA LYS A 244 2.87 22.20 19.66
C LYS A 244 1.56 22.01 18.90
N PHE A 245 0.44 22.42 19.49
CA PHE A 245 -0.88 22.34 18.87
C PHE A 245 -0.90 23.07 17.53
N TRP A 246 -0.47 24.33 17.50
CA TRP A 246 -0.50 25.13 16.28
C TRP A 246 0.47 24.66 15.22
N ALA A 247 1.64 24.13 15.59
CA ALA A 247 2.57 23.53 14.64
C ALA A 247 1.99 22.29 13.96
N ILE A 248 1.26 21.44 14.69
CA ILE A 248 0.58 20.27 14.10
C ILE A 248 -0.61 20.72 13.23
N GLN A 249 -1.41 21.69 13.70
CA GLN A 249 -2.52 22.25 12.93
C GLN A 249 -2.06 22.83 11.59
N GLU A 250 -0.95 23.56 11.57
CA GLU A 250 -0.42 24.17 10.34
C GLU A 250 -0.13 23.12 9.26
N LYS A 251 0.51 21.99 9.62
CA LYS A 251 0.75 20.87 8.70
C LYS A 251 -0.56 20.30 8.16
N GLN A 252 -1.57 20.11 9.01
CA GLN A 252 -2.88 19.60 8.58
C GLN A 252 -3.63 20.59 7.67
N HIS A 253 -3.47 21.89 7.92
CA HIS A 253 -4.15 22.93 7.14
C HIS A 253 -3.66 22.98 5.69
N LYS A 254 -2.41 22.57 5.40
CA LYS A 254 -1.97 22.32 4.01
C LYS A 254 -2.88 21.31 3.31
N ALA A 255 -3.10 20.14 3.93
CA ALA A 255 -3.97 19.11 3.38
C ALA A 255 -5.43 19.60 3.25
N ILE A 256 -5.93 20.33 4.25
CA ILE A 256 -7.30 20.90 4.22
C ILE A 256 -7.46 21.87 3.04
N VAL A 257 -6.47 22.73 2.77
CA VAL A 257 -6.50 23.65 1.61
C VAL A 257 -6.52 22.86 0.31
N LEU A 258 -5.68 21.85 0.16
CA LEU A 258 -5.64 20.98 -1.02
C LEU A 258 -6.98 20.27 -1.25
N VAL A 259 -7.56 19.69 -0.20
CA VAL A 259 -8.89 19.05 -0.27
C VAL A 259 -9.98 20.04 -0.63
N SER A 260 -9.92 21.27 -0.11
CA SER A 260 -10.89 22.33 -0.44
C SER A 260 -10.85 22.67 -1.94
N LYS A 261 -9.67 22.61 -2.58
CA LYS A 261 -9.54 22.81 -4.03
C LYS A 261 -10.20 21.67 -4.82
N VAL A 262 -10.05 20.42 -4.39
CA VAL A 262 -10.75 19.29 -5.02
C VAL A 262 -12.27 19.41 -4.86
N GLN A 263 -12.76 19.85 -3.69
CA GLN A 263 -14.18 20.13 -3.49
C GLN A 263 -14.67 21.24 -4.42
N GLN A 264 -13.88 22.30 -4.58
CA GLN A 264 -14.18 23.40 -5.49
C GLN A 264 -14.23 22.93 -6.95
N ASP A 265 -13.30 22.08 -7.39
CA ASP A 265 -13.35 21.46 -8.71
C ASP A 265 -14.65 20.68 -8.93
N MET A 266 -15.13 19.94 -7.93
CA MET A 266 -16.39 19.19 -8.04
C MET A 266 -17.57 20.14 -8.23
N ILE A 267 -17.60 21.24 -7.45
CA ILE A 267 -18.63 22.27 -7.57
C ILE A 267 -18.60 22.92 -8.96
N ASP A 268 -17.43 23.31 -9.45
CA ASP A 268 -17.31 24.02 -10.73
C ASP A 268 -17.63 23.11 -11.92
N ASN A 269 -17.22 21.84 -11.86
CA ASN A 269 -17.60 20.84 -12.86
C ASN A 269 -19.12 20.60 -12.90
N VAL A 270 -19.77 20.53 -11.73
CA VAL A 270 -21.23 20.38 -11.65
C VAL A 270 -21.95 21.62 -12.17
N LYS A 271 -21.50 22.83 -11.80
CA LYS A 271 -22.05 24.10 -12.32
C LYS A 271 -21.95 24.17 -13.84
N LYS A 272 -20.80 23.80 -14.40
CA LYS A 272 -20.57 23.80 -15.85
C LYS A 272 -21.48 22.80 -16.57
N ALA A 273 -21.67 21.61 -16.00
CA ALA A 273 -22.56 20.59 -16.56
C ALA A 273 -24.05 20.91 -16.38
N ASN A 274 -24.41 21.68 -15.34
CA ASN A 274 -25.79 21.99 -14.97
C ASN A 274 -25.98 23.50 -14.73
N PRO A 275 -25.84 24.36 -15.75
CA PRO A 275 -25.80 25.81 -15.58
C PRO A 275 -27.12 26.43 -15.08
N LYS A 276 -28.21 25.67 -15.09
CA LYS A 276 -29.55 26.08 -14.61
C LYS A 276 -29.91 25.49 -13.24
N ALA A 277 -29.09 24.60 -12.69
CA ALA A 277 -29.35 23.99 -11.39
C ALA A 277 -29.22 25.04 -10.28
N GLU A 278 -30.04 24.90 -9.25
CA GLU A 278 -29.96 25.77 -8.08
C GLU A 278 -28.76 25.40 -7.20
N SER A 279 -28.33 26.34 -6.34
CA SER A 279 -27.13 26.16 -5.50
C SER A 279 -27.19 24.91 -4.61
N LYS A 280 -28.37 24.57 -4.08
CA LYS A 280 -28.55 23.38 -3.23
C LYS A 280 -28.35 22.09 -4.03
N GLU A 281 -28.89 22.03 -5.24
CA GLU A 281 -28.74 20.88 -6.13
C GLU A 281 -27.28 20.72 -6.57
N ILE A 282 -26.62 21.82 -6.93
CA ILE A 282 -25.19 21.85 -7.26
C ILE A 282 -24.36 21.25 -6.13
N ASN A 283 -24.57 21.70 -4.88
CA ASN A 283 -23.80 21.22 -3.74
C ASN A 283 -24.04 19.74 -3.45
N MET A 284 -25.28 19.26 -3.57
CA MET A 284 -25.60 17.85 -3.40
C MET A 284 -24.91 16.97 -4.45
N LEU A 285 -24.98 17.37 -5.72
CA LEU A 285 -24.33 16.64 -6.82
C LEU A 285 -22.80 16.69 -6.70
N ALA A 286 -22.24 17.84 -6.31
CA ALA A 286 -20.80 17.99 -6.10
C ALA A 286 -20.32 17.11 -4.93
N GLN A 287 -21.07 17.05 -3.82
CA GLN A 287 -20.75 16.16 -2.71
C GLN A 287 -20.79 14.69 -3.13
N LYS A 288 -21.80 14.28 -3.90
CA LYS A 288 -21.87 12.90 -4.41
C LYS A 288 -20.64 12.55 -5.24
N LYS A 289 -20.26 13.43 -6.19
CA LYS A 289 -19.06 13.23 -7.00
C LYS A 289 -17.77 13.23 -6.18
N TYR A 290 -17.71 14.07 -5.14
CA TYR A 290 -16.57 14.08 -4.22
C TYR A 290 -16.43 12.74 -3.48
N GLU A 291 -17.51 12.15 -2.98
CA GLU A 291 -17.47 10.85 -2.31
C GLU A 291 -17.10 9.71 -3.28
N GLU A 292 -17.64 9.70 -4.50
CA GLU A 292 -17.27 8.73 -5.54
C GLU A 292 -15.78 8.83 -5.88
N LEU A 293 -15.28 10.07 -6.01
CA LEU A 293 -13.86 10.35 -6.28
C LEU A 293 -12.96 9.91 -5.12
N LEU A 294 -13.39 10.15 -3.88
CA LEU A 294 -12.66 9.71 -2.69
C LEU A 294 -12.55 8.19 -2.62
N VAL A 295 -13.64 7.46 -2.89
CA VAL A 295 -13.59 5.99 -2.95
C VAL A 295 -12.60 5.54 -4.01
N SER A 296 -12.69 6.11 -5.22
CA SER A 296 -11.75 5.80 -6.30
C SER A 296 -10.30 6.08 -5.92
N GLN A 297 -10.05 7.20 -5.22
CA GLN A 297 -8.70 7.56 -4.81
C GLN A 297 -8.17 6.65 -3.70
N VAL A 298 -8.97 6.34 -2.69
CA VAL A 298 -8.54 5.41 -1.63
C VAL A 298 -8.19 4.05 -2.22
N SER A 299 -8.93 3.59 -3.23
CA SER A 299 -8.65 2.33 -3.93
C SER A 299 -7.41 2.35 -4.82
N SER A 300 -6.89 3.52 -5.21
CA SER A 300 -5.69 3.63 -6.06
C SER A 300 -4.38 3.71 -5.26
N LEU A 301 -4.45 3.95 -3.95
CA LEU A 301 -3.29 4.14 -3.08
C LEU A 301 -2.79 2.81 -2.50
N ASP A 302 -1.47 2.69 -2.30
CA ASP A 302 -0.88 1.62 -1.51
C ASP A 302 -1.08 1.93 -0.02
N ILE A 303 -2.16 1.41 0.55
CA ILE A 303 -2.51 1.60 1.96
C ILE A 303 -2.29 0.30 2.73
N LYS A 304 -1.36 0.35 3.70
CA LYS A 304 -1.10 -0.75 4.64
C LYS A 304 -1.56 -0.30 6.03
N ILE A 305 -2.34 -1.13 6.72
CA ILE A 305 -2.87 -0.83 8.05
C ILE A 305 -2.34 -1.86 9.06
N ASN A 306 -1.79 -1.39 10.17
CA ASN A 306 -1.37 -2.22 11.30
C ASN A 306 -2.62 -2.63 12.12
N GLN A 307 -2.58 -3.77 12.80
CA GLN A 307 -3.71 -4.15 13.67
C GLN A 307 -3.87 -3.09 14.79
N LEU A 308 -5.09 -2.56 14.96
CA LEU A 308 -5.43 -1.41 15.83
C LEU A 308 -6.00 -1.80 17.19
#